data_AF-A0A662JH84-F1
#
_entry.id   AF-A0A662JH84-F1
#
_cell.length_a   1.000
_cell.length_b   1.000
_cell.length_c   1.000
_cell.angle_alpha   90.00
_cell.angle_beta   90.00
_cell.angle_gamma   90.00
#
_symmetry.space_group_name_H-M   'P 1'
#
loop_
_entity.id
_entity.type
_entity.pdbx_description
1 polymer ?
#
loop_
_entity_poly.entity_id
_entity_poly.type
_entity_poly.pdbx_seq_one_letter_code
_entity_poly.pdbx_strand_id
1 'polypeptide(L)'
;MLTFEDGYEAAKMMAERFDLARLKEAAEAIGEALKVYQVEEHKDFLLGLQEGLSELARFKEEVIRLQNMAKAMGVLLEVNVKFRE
;
A
#
# COMPACT_ATOMS: atom_id res chain seq x y z
N MET A 1 -12.78 -19.04 3.55
CA MET A 1 -13.26 -17.64 3.51
C MET A 1 -12.01 -16.77 3.50
N LEU A 2 -11.85 -15.88 2.52
CA LEU A 2 -10.72 -14.93 2.50
C LEU A 2 -11.04 -13.80 3.48
N THR A 3 -10.12 -13.51 4.39
CA THR A 3 -10.30 -12.49 5.45
C THR A 3 -9.73 -11.14 5.04
N PHE A 4 -9.98 -10.13 5.87
CA PHE A 4 -9.35 -8.83 5.75
C PHE A 4 -7.82 -8.93 5.83
N GLU A 5 -7.29 -9.70 6.78
CA GLU A 5 -5.86 -9.92 6.96
C GLU A 5 -5.22 -10.55 5.72
N ASP A 6 -5.89 -11.52 5.08
CA ASP A 6 -5.42 -12.11 3.81
C ASP A 6 -5.25 -11.04 2.72
N GLY A 7 -6.16 -10.06 2.67
CA GLY A 7 -6.08 -8.92 1.77
C GLY A 7 -4.91 -7.99 2.08
N TYR A 8 -4.71 -7.71 3.36
CA TYR A 8 -3.60 -6.87 3.82
C TYR A 8 -2.24 -7.51 3.51
N GLU A 9 -2.10 -8.82 3.70
CA GLU A 9 -0.90 -9.56 3.32
C GLU A 9 -0.63 -9.53 1.82
N ALA A 10 -1.68 -9.65 1.00
CA ALA A 10 -1.54 -9.47 -0.44
C ALA A 10 -1.06 -8.05 -0.81
N ALA A 11 -1.52 -7.02 -0.10
CA ALA A 11 -1.04 -5.65 -0.30
C ALA A 11 0.46 -5.51 0.01
N LYS A 12 0.95 -6.12 1.10
CA LYS A 12 2.38 -6.15 1.45
C LYS A 12 3.21 -6.78 0.33
N MET A 13 2.78 -7.91 -0.22
CA MET A 13 3.46 -8.58 -1.34
C MET A 13 3.49 -7.72 -2.60
N MET A 14 2.43 -6.96 -2.87
CA MET A 14 2.40 -6.01 -3.99
C MET A 14 3.38 -4.85 -3.77
N ALA A 15 3.47 -4.31 -2.55
CA ALA A 15 4.38 -3.22 -2.22
C ALA A 15 5.87 -3.57 -2.35
N GLU A 16 6.24 -4.86 -2.27
CA GLU A 16 7.59 -5.33 -2.60
C GLU A 16 7.94 -5.12 -4.09
N ARG A 17 6.94 -5.12 -4.98
CA ARG A 17 7.15 -5.10 -6.44
C ARG A 17 6.72 -3.81 -7.12
N PHE A 18 5.80 -3.07 -6.50
CA PHE A 18 5.17 -1.91 -7.12
C PHE A 18 5.79 -0.61 -6.59
N ASP A 19 5.93 0.36 -7.49
CA ASP A 19 6.26 1.74 -7.12
C ASP A 19 5.09 2.46 -6.45
N LEU A 20 5.33 3.67 -5.93
CA LEU A 20 4.32 4.46 -5.22
C LEU A 20 3.09 4.77 -6.09
N ALA A 21 3.28 5.09 -7.37
CA ALA A 21 2.18 5.45 -8.26
C ALA A 21 1.26 4.26 -8.48
N ARG A 22 1.84 3.10 -8.78
CA ARG A 22 1.09 1.85 -8.99
C ARG A 22 0.34 1.39 -7.74
N LEU A 23 0.91 1.60 -6.54
CA LEU A 23 0.21 1.29 -5.29
C LEU A 23 -1.02 2.17 -5.10
N LYS A 24 -0.92 3.47 -5.41
CA LYS A 24 -2.06 4.41 -5.34
C LYS A 24 -3.14 4.05 -6.36
N GLU A 25 -2.76 3.81 -7.61
CA GLU A 25 -3.69 3.40 -8.68
C GLU A 25 -4.43 2.11 -8.33
N ALA A 26 -3.72 1.10 -7.81
CA ALA A 26 -4.34 -0.16 -7.41
C ALA A 26 -5.31 0.02 -6.23
N ALA A 27 -4.94 0.80 -5.21
CA ALA A 27 -5.83 1.09 -4.08
C ALA A 27 -7.11 1.82 -4.53
N GLU A 28 -6.98 2.80 -5.42
CA GLU A 28 -8.11 3.57 -5.95
C GLU A 28 -9.04 2.68 -6.78
N ALA A 29 -8.49 1.89 -7.71
CA ALA A 29 -9.27 0.97 -8.54
C ALA A 29 -10.07 -0.04 -7.69
N ILE A 30 -9.46 -0.58 -6.63
CA ILE A 30 -10.15 -1.50 -5.70
C ILE A 30 -11.22 -0.75 -4.90
N GLY A 31 -10.93 0.48 -4.45
CA GLY A 31 -11.91 1.32 -3.77
C GLY A 31 -13.12 1.66 -4.64
N GLU A 32 -12.93 1.92 -5.93
CA GLU A 32 -14.01 2.10 -6.90
C GLU A 32 -14.79 0.80 -7.13
N ALA A 33 -14.09 -0.32 -7.30
CA ALA A 33 -14.72 -1.63 -7.45
C ALA A 33 -15.60 -1.97 -6.25
N LEU A 34 -15.14 -1.71 -5.02
CA LEU A 34 -15.90 -1.93 -3.78
C LEU A 34 -17.16 -1.07 -3.66
N LYS A 35 -17.18 0.13 -4.25
CA LYS A 35 -18.37 0.99 -4.27
C LYS A 35 -19.44 0.48 -5.24
N VAL A 36 -19.01 -0.10 -6.36
CA VAL A 36 -19.90 -0.58 -7.44
C VAL A 36 -20.36 -2.02 -7.19
N TYR A 37 -19.45 -2.89 -6.75
CA TYR A 37 -19.71 -4.30 -6.49
C TYR A 37 -19.98 -4.53 -5.01
N GLN A 38 -21.25 -4.62 -4.63
CA GLN A 38 -21.68 -5.04 -3.29
C GLN A 38 -21.66 -6.56 -3.13
N VAL A 39 -20.58 -7.22 -3.56
CA VAL A 39 -20.41 -8.66 -3.36
C VAL A 39 -20.01 -8.86 -1.90
N GLU A 40 -20.86 -9.51 -1.09
CA GLU A 40 -20.54 -9.85 0.30
C GLU A 40 -19.40 -10.88 0.38
N GLU A 41 -19.41 -11.83 -0.56
CA GLU A 41 -18.35 -12.82 -0.71
C GLU A 41 -17.06 -12.10 -1.16
N HIS A 42 -16.03 -12.10 -0.30
CA HIS A 42 -14.72 -11.44 -0.51
C HIS A 42 -14.65 -9.94 -0.23
N LYS A 43 -15.72 -9.31 0.28
CA LYS A 43 -15.68 -7.88 0.65
C LYS A 43 -14.57 -7.56 1.63
N ASP A 44 -14.44 -8.36 2.69
CA ASP A 44 -13.45 -8.14 3.75
C ASP A 44 -12.03 -8.22 3.21
N PHE A 45 -11.75 -9.21 2.36
CA PHE A 45 -10.46 -9.34 1.66
C PHE A 45 -10.15 -8.11 0.81
N LEU A 46 -11.09 -7.66 -0.01
CA LEU A 46 -10.89 -6.50 -0.88
C LEU A 46 -10.70 -5.21 -0.07
N LEU A 47 -11.38 -5.07 1.08
CA LEU A 47 -11.15 -3.97 2.01
C LEU A 47 -9.73 -4.01 2.59
N GLY A 48 -9.28 -5.17 3.08
CA GLY A 48 -7.93 -5.33 3.61
C GLY A 48 -6.85 -5.05 2.58
N LEU A 49 -7.07 -5.49 1.34
CA LEU A 49 -6.18 -5.19 0.21
C LEU A 49 -6.14 -3.69 -0.11
N GLN A 50 -7.30 -3.03 -0.16
CA GLN A 50 -7.39 -1.60 -0.45
C GLN A 50 -6.74 -0.74 0.65
N GLU A 51 -7.01 -1.06 1.91
CA GLU A 51 -6.44 -0.37 3.06
C GLU A 51 -4.93 -0.58 3.12
N GLY A 52 -4.46 -1.83 2.96
CA GLY A 52 -3.04 -2.14 2.93
C GLY A 52 -2.30 -1.39 1.82
N LEU A 53 -2.82 -1.38 0.59
CA LEU A 53 -2.20 -0.64 -0.52
C LEU A 53 -2.14 0.87 -0.23
N SER A 54 -3.18 1.43 0.38
CA SER A 54 -3.25 2.84 0.76
C SER A 54 -2.22 3.21 1.84
N GLU A 55 -2.09 2.38 2.87
CA GLU A 55 -1.12 2.58 3.95
C GLU A 55 0.32 2.48 3.45
N LEU A 56 0.61 1.46 2.65
CA LEU A 56 1.94 1.22 2.11
C LEU A 56 2.35 2.35 1.14
N ALA A 57 1.39 2.87 0.37
CA ALA A 57 1.61 4.06 -0.44
C ALA A 57 1.95 5.29 0.42
N ARG A 58 1.18 5.57 1.48
CA ARG A 58 1.46 6.70 2.40
C ARG A 58 2.85 6.57 3.04
N PHE A 59 3.21 5.36 3.48
CA PHE A 59 4.52 5.10 4.06
C PHE A 59 5.65 5.39 3.07
N LYS A 60 5.55 4.89 1.82
CA LYS A 60 6.55 5.16 0.78
C LYS A 60 6.68 6.66 0.47
N GLU A 61 5.56 7.39 0.45
CA GLU A 61 5.56 8.84 0.25
C GLU A 61 6.28 9.58 1.38
N GLU A 62 6.08 9.16 2.62
CA GLU A 62 6.77 9.71 3.78
C GLU A 62 8.27 9.42 3.77
N VAL A 63 8.68 8.20 3.37
CA VAL A 63 10.10 7.86 3.17
C VAL A 63 10.74 8.77 2.12
N ILE A 64 10.09 8.97 0.97
CA ILE A 64 10.58 9.88 -0.07
C ILE A 64 10.71 11.31 0.46
N ARG A 65 9.71 11.78 1.23
CA ARG A 65 9.73 13.11 1.85
C ARG A 65 10.93 13.26 2.79
N LEU A 66 11.17 12.30 3.67
CA LEU A 66 12.31 12.30 4.60
C LEU A 66 13.66 12.27 3.86
N GLN A 67 13.77 11.46 2.81
CA GLN A 67 14.97 11.43 1.98
C GLN A 67 15.25 12.78 1.31
N ASN A 68 14.21 13.45 0.80
CA ASN A 68 14.36 14.77 0.19
C ASN A 68 14.75 15.84 1.23
N MET A 69 14.18 15.79 2.43
CA MET A 69 14.57 16.66 3.53
C MET A 69 16.04 16.44 3.92
N ALA A 70 16.48 15.20 4.07
CA ALA A 70 17.87 14.89 4.40
C ALA A 70 18.84 15.34 3.31
N LYS A 71 18.51 15.13 2.03
CA LYS A 71 19.29 15.67 0.90
C LYS A 71 19.43 17.18 0.97
N ALA A 72 18.35 17.90 1.28
CA ALA A 72 18.40 19.36 1.45
C ALA A 72 19.27 19.79 2.66
N MET A 73 19.32 18.97 3.71
CA MET A 73 20.16 19.16 4.88
C MET A 73 21.61 18.67 4.70
N GLY A 74 21.95 18.05 3.57
CA GLY A 74 23.28 17.48 3.32
C GLY A 74 23.57 16.18 4.07
N VAL A 75 22.54 15.48 4.56
CA VAL A 75 22.65 14.22 5.30
C VAL A 75 22.28 13.03 4.42
N LEU A 76 23.02 11.92 4.52
CA LEU A 76 22.73 10.68 3.79
C LEU A 76 21.87 9.75 4.65
N LEU A 77 20.66 9.43 4.18
CA LEU A 77 19.75 8.47 4.81
C LEU A 77 19.49 7.30 3.85
N GLU A 78 19.89 6.10 4.26
CA GLU A 78 19.50 4.85 3.61
C GLU A 78 18.30 4.26 4.33
N VAL A 79 17.17 4.14 3.64
CA VAL A 79 15.95 3.52 4.17
C VAL A 79 15.72 2.23 3.40
N ASN A 80 15.86 1.09 4.09
CA ASN A 80 15.57 -0.22 3.52
C ASN A 80 14.19 -0.67 3.99
N VAL A 81 13.21 -0.63 3.09
CA VAL A 81 11.83 -1.03 3.41
C VAL A 81 11.65 -2.50 3.06
N LYS A 82 11.53 -3.36 4.08
CA LYS A 82 11.15 -4.76 3.93
C LYS A 82 9.71 -4.92 4.42
N PHE A 83 8.85 -5.54 3.61
CA PHE A 83 7.42 -5.71 3.90
C PHE A 83 7.06 -7.14 4.31
N ARG A 84 7.96 -7.87 4.98
CA ARG A 84 7.71 -9.25 5.44
C ARG A 84 7.53 -9.33 6.93
N GLU A 85 6.34 -9.74 7.36
CA GLU A 85 6.04 -10.51 8.58
C GLU A 85 4.61 -11.04 8.47
#